data_AF-A0A7S0KN71-F1
#
_entry.id   AF-A0A7S0KN71-F1
#
_cell.length_a   1.000
_cell.length_b   1.000
_cell.length_c   1.000
_cell.angle_alpha   90.00
_cell.angle_beta   90.00
_cell.angle_gamma   90.00
#
_symmetry.space_group_name_H-M   'P 1'
#
loop_
_entity.id
_entity.type
_entity.pdbx_description
1 polymer ?
#
loop_
_entity_poly.entity_id
_entity_poly.type
_entity_poly.pdbx_seq_one_letter_code
_entity_poly.pdbx_strand_id
1 'polypeptide(L)'
;RVRGVTDDFETLMREVQDELQLPTHACAFIRASLIARGAAKAMCIRRECEAYAAAVEAVTAIADATIIALDKEHKDPDAVLRDDMKYDGVHAIEHEPTQANLDALQAAVKVDVARNELAGAAPVAREMAFWMRKILANPSSVLFTAGDCAQATSFVPDAFALTDIIASYAPIIDTYHDAMIADVAAFARSAGANRLSVEASPPPWHVHVAGPHACSRCHASFSNLWINQHARVCVVCELAARAARRCPFAKPNVPAPCLGAFCPHALKCVSCERHSCVQCGITCGDAEDFIALIEAIDARAVFLDFDRTICATKRGASPLPGAFATADADAVKARAEARSADEDLLATLATHDNAWVVTRNPNTRAIEVFLRARGVAVPRVVRVTKGESKGRAMRDVLARTPSGFGTSNAVACAFADDDIRELLRDDVREIPGLRRMLFTRQHRL
;
A
#
# COMPACT_ATOMS: atom_id res chain seq x y z
N ARG A 1 -14.35 12.17 -31.75
CA ARG A 1 -14.24 13.66 -31.69
C ARG A 1 -14.59 14.07 -30.26
N VAL A 2 -13.57 14.37 -29.46
CA VAL A 2 -13.72 14.82 -28.08
C VAL A 2 -14.10 16.31 -28.13
N ARG A 3 -15.40 16.61 -28.31
CA ARG A 3 -15.92 17.97 -28.14
C ARG A 3 -16.33 18.10 -26.68
N GLY A 4 -15.76 19.05 -25.94
CA GLY A 4 -16.07 19.26 -24.53
C GLY A 4 -14.91 19.13 -23.55
N VAL A 5 -13.71 18.67 -23.96
CA VAL A 5 -12.58 18.46 -23.02
C VAL A 5 -11.62 19.65 -22.98
N THR A 6 -11.62 20.52 -23.98
CA THR A 6 -10.73 21.69 -24.06
C THR A 6 -11.47 23.02 -24.04
N ASP A 7 -12.79 23.03 -23.80
CA ASP A 7 -13.61 24.23 -23.94
C ASP A 7 -13.18 25.34 -22.98
N ASP A 8 -12.74 24.97 -21.76
CA ASP A 8 -12.18 25.92 -20.79
C ASP A 8 -10.81 26.46 -21.24
N PHE A 9 -9.98 25.62 -21.85
CA PHE A 9 -8.68 26.03 -22.40
C PHE A 9 -8.85 26.94 -23.61
N GLU A 10 -9.81 26.66 -24.49
CA GLU A 10 -10.12 27.52 -25.64
C GLU A 10 -10.77 28.84 -25.21
N THR A 11 -11.52 28.84 -24.11
CA THR A 11 -12.05 30.08 -23.50
C THR A 11 -10.92 30.91 -22.92
N LEU A 12 -10.03 30.32 -22.14
CA LEU A 12 -8.82 30.98 -21.64
C LEU A 12 -7.97 31.56 -22.78
N MET A 13 -7.76 30.80 -23.86
CA MET A 13 -6.96 31.29 -24.99
C MET A 13 -7.62 32.44 -25.75
N ARG A 14 -8.96 32.54 -25.74
CA ARG A 14 -9.69 33.70 -26.26
C ARG A 14 -9.50 34.91 -25.35
N GLU A 15 -9.67 34.73 -24.05
CA GLU A 15 -9.44 35.80 -23.05
C GLU A 15 -8.02 36.35 -23.13
N VAL A 16 -7.01 35.47 -23.23
CA VAL A 16 -5.60 35.87 -23.41
C VAL A 16 -5.39 36.66 -24.70
N GLN A 17 -6.07 36.27 -25.79
CA GLN A 17 -5.97 36.99 -27.06
C GLN A 17 -6.59 38.39 -26.97
N ASP A 18 -7.73 38.50 -26.30
CA ASP A 18 -8.49 39.75 -26.15
C ASP A 18 -7.79 40.71 -25.17
N GLU A 19 -7.31 40.20 -24.02
CA GLU A 19 -6.65 40.98 -22.97
C GLU A 19 -5.28 41.50 -23.41
N LEU A 20 -4.47 40.65 -24.03
CA LEU A 20 -3.10 41.01 -24.43
C LEU A 20 -3.03 41.60 -25.85
N GLN A 21 -4.18 41.74 -26.54
CA GLN A 21 -4.30 42.25 -27.91
C GLN A 21 -3.30 41.60 -28.88
N LEU A 22 -3.08 40.30 -28.73
CA LEU A 22 -2.03 39.60 -29.48
C LEU A 22 -2.45 39.34 -30.93
N PRO A 23 -1.54 39.52 -31.90
CA PRO A 23 -1.78 39.07 -33.26
C PRO A 23 -2.11 37.57 -33.32
N THR A 24 -3.00 37.17 -34.24
CA THR A 24 -3.49 35.79 -34.35
C THR A 24 -2.38 34.74 -34.41
N HIS A 25 -1.27 35.03 -35.10
CA HIS A 25 -0.14 34.12 -35.21
C HIS A 25 0.63 33.94 -33.89
N ALA A 26 0.75 35.00 -33.08
CA ALA A 26 1.37 34.94 -31.76
C ALA A 26 0.49 34.14 -30.79
N CYS A 27 -0.83 34.36 -30.80
CA CYS A 27 -1.78 33.57 -30.03
C CYS A 27 -1.76 32.08 -30.43
N ALA A 28 -1.68 31.76 -31.73
CA ALA A 28 -1.56 30.39 -32.21
C ALA A 28 -0.28 29.70 -31.71
N PHE A 29 0.85 30.40 -31.70
CA PHE A 29 2.11 29.88 -31.16
C PHE A 29 2.04 29.64 -29.64
N ILE A 30 1.45 30.57 -28.87
CA ILE A 30 1.25 30.42 -27.42
C ILE A 30 0.34 29.23 -27.13
N ARG A 31 -0.79 29.11 -27.85
CA ARG A 31 -1.73 27.98 -27.74
C ARG A 31 -0.97 26.65 -27.94
N ALA A 32 -0.24 26.52 -29.05
CA ALA A 32 0.51 25.30 -29.36
C ALA A 32 1.57 25.00 -28.30
N SER A 33 2.27 26.02 -27.80
CA SER A 33 3.28 25.90 -26.76
C SER A 33 2.69 25.42 -25.43
N LEU A 34 1.53 25.96 -25.03
CA LEU A 34 0.83 25.56 -23.81
C LEU A 34 0.26 24.14 -23.91
N ILE A 35 -0.30 23.77 -25.07
CA ILE A 35 -0.74 22.39 -25.34
C ILE A 35 0.46 21.43 -25.25
N ALA A 36 1.56 21.73 -25.92
CA ALA A 36 2.77 20.90 -25.90
C ALA A 36 3.35 20.74 -24.49
N ARG A 37 3.24 21.78 -23.65
CA ARG A 37 3.64 21.75 -22.24
C ARG A 37 2.59 21.11 -21.32
N GLY A 38 1.44 20.69 -21.85
CA GLY A 38 0.42 19.94 -21.12
C GLY A 38 -0.64 20.78 -20.41
N ALA A 39 -0.74 22.08 -20.66
CA ALA A 39 -1.70 22.97 -20.00
C ALA A 39 -3.16 22.53 -20.21
N ALA A 40 -3.53 22.21 -21.47
CA ALA A 40 -4.86 21.72 -21.79
C ALA A 40 -5.21 20.42 -21.05
N LYS A 41 -4.24 19.51 -20.92
CA LYS A 41 -4.39 18.27 -20.15
C LYS A 41 -4.57 18.56 -18.66
N ALA A 42 -3.78 19.48 -18.10
CA ALA A 42 -3.86 19.85 -16.69
C ALA A 42 -5.24 20.47 -16.34
N MET A 43 -5.79 21.33 -17.21
CA MET A 43 -7.12 21.90 -17.01
C MET A 43 -8.23 20.84 -17.05
N CYS A 44 -8.16 19.90 -18.01
CA CYS A 44 -9.08 18.77 -18.03
C CYS A 44 -9.00 17.94 -16.74
N ILE A 45 -7.79 17.56 -16.31
CA ILE A 45 -7.60 16.82 -15.06
C ILE A 45 -8.21 17.57 -13.87
N ARG A 46 -7.98 18.88 -13.79
CA ARG A 46 -8.53 19.72 -12.72
C ARG A 46 -10.07 19.63 -12.68
N ARG A 47 -10.72 19.82 -13.83
CA ARG A 47 -12.19 19.77 -13.94
C ARG A 47 -12.75 18.38 -13.59
N GLU A 48 -12.13 17.32 -14.11
CA GLU A 48 -12.55 15.96 -13.80
C GLU A 48 -12.35 15.64 -12.30
N CYS A 49 -11.27 16.13 -11.67
CA CYS A 49 -11.08 16.02 -10.23
C CYS A 49 -12.15 16.78 -9.42
N GLU A 50 -12.54 17.98 -9.85
CA GLU A 50 -13.62 18.77 -9.21
C GLU A 50 -14.97 18.02 -9.32
N ALA A 51 -15.30 17.53 -10.51
CA ALA A 51 -16.53 16.76 -10.75
C ALA A 51 -16.54 15.45 -9.96
N TYR A 52 -15.41 14.74 -9.93
CA TYR A 52 -15.26 13.50 -9.16
C TYR A 52 -15.44 13.74 -7.66
N ALA A 53 -14.79 14.76 -7.10
CA ALA A 53 -14.92 15.09 -5.68
C ALA A 53 -16.38 15.40 -5.31
N ALA A 54 -17.09 16.19 -6.13
CA ALA A 54 -18.50 16.51 -5.90
C ALA A 54 -19.40 15.26 -5.99
N ALA A 55 -19.17 14.39 -6.98
CA ALA A 55 -19.94 13.16 -7.16
C ALA A 55 -19.74 12.20 -5.97
N VAL A 56 -18.51 12.04 -5.51
CA VAL A 56 -18.16 11.18 -4.37
C VAL A 56 -18.84 11.67 -3.09
N GLU A 57 -18.92 12.98 -2.86
CA GLU A 57 -19.64 13.53 -1.72
C GLU A 57 -21.15 13.30 -1.77
N ALA A 58 -21.75 13.51 -2.95
CA ALA A 58 -23.17 13.24 -3.14
C ALA A 58 -23.49 11.76 -2.86
N VAL A 59 -22.66 10.85 -3.39
CA VAL A 59 -22.81 9.40 -3.14
C VAL A 59 -22.64 9.08 -1.66
N THR A 60 -21.67 9.70 -0.98
CA THR A 60 -21.43 9.48 0.46
C THR A 60 -22.63 9.93 1.30
N ALA A 61 -23.21 11.10 0.99
CA ALA A 61 -24.40 11.61 1.69
C ALA A 61 -25.61 10.68 1.49
N ILE A 62 -25.78 10.13 0.28
CA ILE A 62 -26.83 9.15 -0.02
C ILE A 62 -26.58 7.85 0.76
N ALA A 63 -25.33 7.37 0.81
CA ALA A 63 -24.96 6.19 1.56
C ALA A 63 -25.26 6.36 3.06
N ASP A 64 -24.87 7.48 3.67
CA ASP A 64 -25.15 7.78 5.09
C ASP A 64 -26.66 7.79 5.36
N ALA A 65 -27.46 8.45 4.51
CA ALA A 65 -28.92 8.45 4.64
C ALA A 65 -29.53 7.06 4.49
N THR A 66 -28.97 6.23 3.59
CA THR A 66 -29.42 4.86 3.36
C THR A 66 -29.10 3.97 4.56
N ILE A 67 -27.89 4.07 5.14
CA ILE A 67 -27.51 3.32 6.35
C ILE A 67 -28.48 3.65 7.49
N ILE A 68 -28.77 4.93 7.71
CA ILE A 68 -29.72 5.36 8.76
C ILE A 68 -31.12 4.77 8.52
N ALA A 69 -31.58 4.72 7.27
CA ALA A 69 -32.86 4.11 6.93
C ALA A 69 -32.85 2.59 7.18
N LEU A 70 -31.80 1.88 6.75
CA LEU A 70 -31.67 0.43 6.96
C LEU A 70 -31.62 0.06 8.44
N ASP A 71 -30.82 0.79 9.23
CA ASP A 71 -30.69 0.58 10.69
C ASP A 71 -32.01 0.84 11.45
N LYS A 72 -32.91 1.66 10.87
CA LYS A 72 -34.23 1.96 11.44
C LYS A 72 -35.31 0.97 11.02
N GLU A 73 -35.26 0.51 9.77
CA GLU A 73 -36.34 -0.29 9.15
C GLU A 73 -36.12 -1.80 9.29
N HIS A 74 -34.90 -2.24 9.57
CA HIS A 74 -34.54 -3.65 9.62
C HIS A 74 -33.79 -4.02 10.90
N LYS A 75 -33.99 -5.27 11.36
CA LYS A 75 -33.17 -5.87 12.42
C LYS A 75 -31.86 -6.38 11.82
N ASP A 76 -30.77 -6.24 12.57
CA ASP A 76 -29.52 -6.93 12.26
C ASP A 76 -29.64 -8.46 12.53
N PRO A 77 -28.75 -9.29 11.95
CA PRO A 77 -28.81 -10.74 12.12
C PRO A 77 -28.70 -11.19 13.59
N ASP A 78 -27.90 -10.49 14.40
CA ASP A 78 -27.71 -10.84 15.82
C ASP A 78 -28.97 -10.57 16.64
N ALA A 79 -29.71 -9.51 16.30
CA ALA A 79 -31.01 -9.20 16.89
C ALA A 79 -32.05 -10.26 16.52
N VAL A 80 -32.07 -10.76 15.27
CA VAL A 80 -32.96 -11.87 14.91
C VAL A 80 -32.56 -13.15 15.66
N LEU A 81 -31.27 -13.49 15.70
CA LEU A 81 -30.77 -14.66 16.42
C LEU A 81 -31.13 -14.62 17.90
N ARG A 82 -30.91 -13.48 18.56
CA ARG A 82 -31.19 -13.31 19.99
C ARG A 82 -32.68 -13.21 20.29
N ASP A 83 -33.39 -12.34 19.58
CA ASP A 83 -34.75 -11.95 19.98
C ASP A 83 -35.79 -12.95 19.44
N ASP A 84 -35.58 -13.46 18.22
CA ASP A 84 -36.54 -14.33 17.53
C ASP A 84 -36.15 -15.82 17.64
N MET A 85 -34.85 -16.14 17.69
CA MET A 85 -34.34 -17.52 17.79
C MET A 85 -33.80 -17.91 19.18
N LYS A 86 -33.75 -16.96 20.12
CA LYS A 86 -33.24 -17.18 21.50
C LYS A 86 -31.83 -17.75 21.54
N TYR A 87 -31.01 -17.44 20.54
CA TYR A 87 -29.60 -17.82 20.49
C TYR A 87 -28.74 -16.70 21.08
N ASP A 88 -27.97 -17.02 22.13
CA ASP A 88 -27.12 -16.07 22.84
C ASP A 88 -25.62 -16.21 22.50
N GLY A 89 -25.28 -17.06 21.52
CA GLY A 89 -23.90 -17.32 21.12
C GLY A 89 -23.16 -18.33 21.99
N VAL A 90 -23.76 -18.79 23.10
CA VAL A 90 -23.11 -19.67 24.08
C VAL A 90 -23.87 -20.99 24.23
N HIS A 91 -25.20 -20.93 24.23
CA HIS A 91 -26.07 -22.09 24.38
C HIS A 91 -26.61 -22.53 23.01
N ALA A 92 -26.72 -23.85 22.83
CA ALA A 92 -27.35 -24.41 21.64
C ALA A 92 -28.81 -23.92 21.55
N ILE A 93 -29.30 -23.70 20.33
CA ILE A 93 -30.69 -23.31 20.09
C ILE A 93 -31.60 -24.36 20.71
N GLU A 94 -32.36 -24.00 21.75
CA GLU A 94 -33.17 -24.95 22.52
C GLU A 94 -34.32 -25.55 21.71
N HIS A 95 -34.73 -24.90 20.63
CA HIS A 95 -35.87 -25.27 19.78
C HIS A 95 -35.50 -25.22 18.30
N GLU A 96 -36.03 -26.14 17.49
CA GLU A 96 -35.81 -26.13 16.04
C GLU A 96 -36.36 -24.82 15.43
N PRO A 97 -35.57 -24.06 14.63
CA PRO A 97 -36.00 -22.80 14.05
C PRO A 97 -37.24 -22.96 13.17
N THR A 98 -38.26 -22.13 13.36
CA THR A 98 -39.42 -22.11 12.46
C THR A 98 -39.03 -21.52 11.09
N GLN A 99 -39.79 -21.84 10.04
CA GLN A 99 -39.58 -21.24 8.72
C GLN A 99 -39.64 -19.70 8.76
N ALA A 100 -40.53 -19.12 9.57
CA ALA A 100 -40.64 -17.67 9.74
C ALA A 100 -39.36 -17.07 10.36
N ASN A 101 -38.73 -17.78 11.31
CA ASN A 101 -37.46 -17.36 11.90
C ASN A 101 -36.34 -17.39 10.85
N LEU A 102 -36.30 -18.43 10.03
CA LEU A 102 -35.30 -18.57 8.96
C LEU A 102 -35.48 -17.51 7.87
N ASP A 103 -36.72 -17.21 7.48
CA ASP A 103 -37.03 -16.16 6.50
C ASP A 103 -36.65 -14.77 7.03
N ALA A 104 -36.93 -14.48 8.30
CA ALA A 104 -36.54 -13.25 8.97
C ALA A 104 -35.01 -13.09 9.04
N LEU A 105 -34.30 -14.16 9.41
CA LEU A 105 -32.83 -14.17 9.45
C LEU A 105 -32.25 -13.97 8.05
N GLN A 106 -32.80 -14.62 7.03
CA GLN A 106 -32.34 -14.47 5.66
C GLN A 106 -32.56 -13.03 5.14
N ALA A 107 -33.68 -12.40 5.50
CA ALA A 107 -33.94 -11.01 5.16
C ALA A 107 -32.95 -10.07 5.86
N ALA A 108 -32.73 -10.27 7.17
CA ALA A 108 -31.76 -9.50 7.95
C ALA A 108 -30.35 -9.61 7.37
N VAL A 109 -29.88 -10.82 7.04
CA VAL A 109 -28.56 -11.04 6.43
C VAL A 109 -28.41 -10.31 5.10
N LYS A 110 -29.43 -10.32 4.24
CA LYS A 110 -29.38 -9.60 2.95
C LYS A 110 -29.24 -8.09 3.13
N VAL A 111 -29.99 -7.52 4.07
CA VAL A 111 -29.94 -6.09 4.37
C VAL A 111 -28.61 -5.73 5.01
N ASP A 112 -28.14 -6.55 5.96
CA ASP A 112 -26.89 -6.33 6.68
C ASP A 112 -25.67 -6.35 5.75
N VAL A 113 -25.66 -7.21 4.73
CA VAL A 113 -24.63 -7.19 3.68
C VAL A 113 -24.57 -5.84 2.98
N ALA A 114 -25.71 -5.34 2.47
CA ALA A 114 -25.74 -4.06 1.77
C ALA A 114 -25.37 -2.89 2.71
N ARG A 115 -25.85 -2.94 3.96
CA ARG A 115 -25.55 -1.97 5.01
C ARG A 115 -24.06 -1.94 5.34
N ASN A 116 -23.42 -3.10 5.47
CA ASN A 116 -22.00 -3.22 5.75
C ASN A 116 -21.12 -2.78 4.58
N GLU A 117 -21.52 -3.07 3.34
CA GLU A 117 -20.86 -2.54 2.14
C GLU A 117 -20.87 -1.00 2.12
N LEU A 118 -22.02 -0.39 2.41
CA LEU A 118 -22.15 1.07 2.49
C LEU A 118 -21.34 1.65 3.66
N ALA A 119 -21.44 1.04 4.84
CA ALA A 119 -20.73 1.48 6.05
C ALA A 119 -19.20 1.38 5.90
N GLY A 120 -18.71 0.39 5.13
CA GLY A 120 -17.30 0.28 4.78
C GLY A 120 -16.86 1.27 3.70
N ALA A 121 -17.68 1.48 2.66
CA ALA A 121 -17.31 2.33 1.52
C ALA A 121 -17.44 3.84 1.79
N ALA A 122 -18.44 4.27 2.57
CA ALA A 122 -18.73 5.69 2.80
C ALA A 122 -17.57 6.46 3.47
N PRO A 123 -16.91 5.95 4.52
CA PRO A 123 -15.73 6.61 5.10
C PRO A 123 -14.59 6.78 4.10
N VAL A 124 -14.33 5.75 3.30
CA VAL A 124 -13.30 5.77 2.25
C VAL A 124 -13.61 6.81 1.18
N ALA A 125 -14.85 6.85 0.70
CA ALA A 125 -15.32 7.83 -0.27
C ALA A 125 -15.14 9.27 0.25
N ARG A 126 -15.51 9.53 1.51
CA ARG A 126 -15.35 10.84 2.15
C ARG A 126 -13.88 11.29 2.19
N GLU A 127 -13.00 10.37 2.56
CA GLU A 127 -11.55 10.60 2.60
C GLU A 127 -11.00 10.91 1.19
N MET A 128 -11.44 10.18 0.18
CA MET A 128 -11.06 10.45 -1.22
C MET A 128 -11.50 11.84 -1.68
N ALA A 129 -12.73 12.26 -1.38
CA ALA A 129 -13.22 13.59 -1.73
C ALA A 129 -12.42 14.71 -1.05
N PHE A 130 -12.10 14.54 0.25
CA PHE A 130 -11.27 15.47 1.00
C PHE A 130 -9.89 15.66 0.37
N TRP A 131 -9.20 14.56 0.02
CA TRP A 131 -7.87 14.66 -0.58
C TRP A 131 -7.88 15.18 -2.01
N MET A 132 -8.91 14.88 -2.80
CA MET A 132 -9.05 15.49 -4.13
C MET A 132 -9.14 17.01 -4.02
N ARG A 133 -9.89 17.54 -3.05
CA ARG A 133 -9.93 18.99 -2.78
C ARG A 133 -8.59 19.55 -2.34
N LYS A 134 -7.86 18.85 -1.46
CA LYS A 134 -6.52 19.27 -1.03
C LYS A 134 -5.55 19.37 -2.22
N ILE A 135 -5.58 18.41 -3.14
CA ILE A 135 -4.78 18.42 -4.37
C ILE A 135 -5.15 19.62 -5.24
N LEU A 136 -6.45 19.87 -5.44
CA LEU A 136 -6.95 20.99 -6.23
C LEU A 136 -6.58 22.37 -5.65
N ALA A 137 -6.52 22.46 -4.32
CA ALA A 137 -6.13 23.67 -3.60
C ALA A 137 -4.62 23.91 -3.59
N ASN A 138 -3.80 22.85 -3.72
CA ASN A 138 -2.34 22.92 -3.62
C ASN A 138 -1.64 22.26 -4.82
N PRO A 139 -1.83 22.78 -6.06
CA PRO A 139 -1.39 22.12 -7.29
C PRO A 139 0.13 21.99 -7.45
N SER A 140 0.92 22.73 -6.66
CA SER A 140 2.37 22.67 -6.62
C SER A 140 2.94 21.61 -5.65
N SER A 141 2.11 21.06 -4.77
CA SER A 141 2.51 20.07 -3.77
C SER A 141 2.36 18.65 -4.31
N VAL A 142 3.37 17.81 -4.09
CA VAL A 142 3.29 16.38 -4.44
C VAL A 142 2.86 15.62 -3.19
N LEU A 143 1.55 15.44 -3.03
CA LEU A 143 0.94 14.79 -1.87
C LEU A 143 0.94 13.26 -1.97
N PHE A 144 0.72 12.73 -3.18
CA PHE A 144 0.64 11.29 -3.45
C PHE A 144 1.66 10.87 -4.50
N THR A 145 2.38 9.77 -4.26
CA THR A 145 3.24 9.12 -5.26
C THR A 145 2.95 7.63 -5.28
N ALA A 146 2.41 7.14 -6.39
CA ALA A 146 2.21 5.72 -6.59
C ALA A 146 3.55 4.98 -6.71
N GLY A 147 3.63 3.77 -6.16
CA GLY A 147 4.75 2.87 -6.38
C GLY A 147 4.90 2.51 -7.87
N ASP A 148 6.14 2.32 -8.32
CA ASP A 148 6.42 1.99 -9.74
C ASP A 148 6.09 0.50 -10.07
N CYS A 149 5.72 -0.29 -9.06
CA CYS A 149 5.21 -1.64 -9.19
C CYS A 149 4.26 -1.98 -8.04
N ALA A 150 3.49 -3.07 -8.16
CA ALA A 150 2.50 -3.51 -7.17
C ALA A 150 3.07 -3.83 -5.77
N GLN A 151 4.40 -3.84 -5.61
CA GLN A 151 5.08 -4.16 -4.35
C GLN A 151 5.80 -2.97 -3.74
N ALA A 152 5.95 -1.89 -4.51
CA ALA A 152 6.56 -0.66 -4.08
C ALA A 152 5.61 0.10 -3.16
N THR A 153 6.17 0.70 -2.12
CA THR A 153 5.42 1.53 -1.18
C THR A 153 4.85 2.75 -1.90
N SER A 154 3.55 2.98 -1.71
CA SER A 154 2.94 4.24 -2.14
C SER A 154 3.22 5.30 -1.10
N PHE A 155 3.61 6.48 -1.55
CA PHE A 155 3.75 7.63 -0.69
C PHE A 155 2.38 8.30 -0.60
N VAL A 156 1.83 8.34 0.61
CA VAL A 156 0.59 9.04 0.95
C VAL A 156 0.86 10.02 2.08
N PRO A 157 0.05 11.09 2.24
CA PRO A 157 0.14 11.99 3.39
C PRO A 157 -0.17 11.27 4.70
N ASP A 158 0.48 11.64 5.80
CA ASP A 158 0.30 10.96 7.09
C ASP A 158 -1.13 11.10 7.64
N ALA A 159 -1.84 12.19 7.31
CA ALA A 159 -3.24 12.39 7.66
C ALA A 159 -4.23 11.63 6.74
N PHE A 160 -3.76 10.73 5.86
CA PHE A 160 -4.62 9.98 4.96
C PHE A 160 -5.24 8.78 5.66
N ALA A 161 -6.44 8.98 6.23
CA ALA A 161 -7.09 8.03 7.12
C ALA A 161 -7.52 6.70 6.45
N LEU A 162 -7.41 6.58 5.12
CA LEU A 162 -7.79 5.36 4.41
C LEU A 162 -6.98 4.14 4.90
N THR A 163 -5.69 4.35 5.21
CA THR A 163 -4.85 3.28 5.77
C THR A 163 -5.39 2.80 7.11
N ASP A 164 -5.79 3.71 7.98
CA ASP A 164 -6.27 3.39 9.33
C ASP A 164 -7.65 2.74 9.28
N ILE A 165 -8.52 3.22 8.39
CA ILE A 165 -9.84 2.63 8.13
C ILE A 165 -9.68 1.16 7.71
N ILE A 166 -8.75 0.85 6.80
CA ILE A 166 -8.51 -0.54 6.35
C ILE A 166 -7.80 -1.35 7.43
N ALA A 167 -6.77 -0.78 8.07
CA ALA A 167 -6.00 -1.44 9.11
C ALA A 167 -6.85 -1.81 10.34
N SER A 168 -7.95 -1.08 10.61
CA SER A 168 -8.88 -1.39 11.71
C SER A 168 -9.50 -2.81 11.61
N TYR A 169 -9.55 -3.38 10.40
CA TYR A 169 -10.03 -4.74 10.17
C TYR A 169 -8.94 -5.81 10.32
N ALA A 170 -7.66 -5.43 10.27
CA ALA A 170 -6.54 -6.37 10.32
C ALA A 170 -6.52 -7.20 11.61
N PRO A 171 -6.76 -6.67 12.83
CA PRO A 171 -6.78 -7.48 14.06
C PRO A 171 -7.85 -8.57 14.04
N ILE A 172 -9.03 -8.28 13.49
CA ILE A 172 -10.13 -9.24 13.37
C ILE A 172 -9.71 -10.35 12.40
N ILE A 173 -9.20 -9.98 11.23
CA ILE A 173 -8.69 -10.95 10.26
C ILE A 173 -7.57 -11.78 10.89
N ASP A 174 -6.55 -11.17 11.48
CA ASP A 174 -5.41 -11.90 12.06
C ASP A 174 -5.81 -12.85 13.19
N THR A 175 -6.82 -12.48 14.00
CA THR A 175 -7.31 -13.32 15.10
C THR A 175 -7.99 -14.59 14.59
N TYR A 176 -8.82 -14.46 13.54
CA TYR A 176 -9.68 -15.54 13.09
C TYR A 176 -9.20 -16.22 11.79
N HIS A 177 -8.29 -15.62 11.03
CA HIS A 177 -7.89 -16.06 9.71
C HIS A 177 -7.40 -17.50 9.71
N ASP A 178 -6.48 -17.85 10.60
CA ASP A 178 -5.89 -19.20 10.58
C ASP A 178 -6.90 -20.28 10.98
N ALA A 179 -7.79 -19.98 11.94
CA ALA A 179 -8.89 -20.87 12.32
C ALA A 179 -9.93 -21.00 11.21
N MET A 180 -10.38 -19.88 10.64
CA MET A 180 -11.33 -19.85 9.53
C MET A 180 -10.77 -20.61 8.31
N ILE A 181 -9.52 -20.34 7.91
CA ILE A 181 -8.88 -21.03 6.78
C ILE A 181 -8.69 -22.52 7.08
N ALA A 182 -8.36 -22.90 8.31
CA ALA A 182 -8.24 -24.31 8.70
C ALA A 182 -9.58 -25.04 8.61
N ASP A 183 -10.66 -24.45 9.12
CA ASP A 183 -12.02 -25.00 9.09
C ASP A 183 -12.57 -25.07 7.66
N VAL A 184 -12.41 -23.98 6.91
CA VAL A 184 -12.73 -23.89 5.47
C VAL A 184 -11.96 -24.97 4.69
N ALA A 185 -10.68 -25.17 4.96
CA ALA A 185 -9.89 -26.19 4.28
C ALA A 185 -10.22 -27.61 4.75
N ALA A 186 -10.55 -27.81 6.02
CA ALA A 186 -11.02 -29.09 6.54
C ALA A 186 -12.35 -29.49 5.88
N PHE A 187 -13.29 -28.55 5.78
CA PHE A 187 -14.51 -28.68 5.02
C PHE A 187 -14.22 -28.99 3.55
N ALA A 188 -13.40 -28.20 2.86
CA ALA A 188 -13.09 -28.46 1.44
C ALA A 188 -12.46 -29.86 1.20
N ARG A 189 -11.65 -30.35 2.14
CA ARG A 189 -11.06 -31.70 2.09
C ARG A 189 -12.09 -32.79 2.36
N SER A 190 -12.89 -32.67 3.42
CA SER A 190 -13.91 -33.67 3.78
C SER A 190 -15.03 -33.74 2.74
N ALA A 191 -15.35 -32.60 2.14
CA ALA A 191 -16.33 -32.44 1.09
C ALA A 191 -15.81 -32.98 -0.27
N GLY A 192 -14.53 -33.33 -0.39
CA GLY A 192 -13.97 -33.89 -1.61
C GLY A 192 -13.78 -32.87 -2.73
N ALA A 193 -13.61 -31.58 -2.42
CA ALA A 193 -13.37 -30.52 -3.42
C ALA A 193 -12.07 -30.73 -4.25
N ASN A 194 -11.18 -31.63 -3.81
CA ASN A 194 -10.02 -32.08 -4.58
C ASN A 194 -10.31 -33.21 -5.58
N ARG A 195 -11.53 -33.78 -5.57
CA ARG A 195 -11.99 -34.88 -6.44
C ARG A 195 -13.17 -34.44 -7.32
N LEU A 196 -13.02 -33.29 -7.97
CA LEU A 196 -13.97 -32.83 -8.98
C LEU A 196 -13.73 -33.60 -10.30
N SER A 197 -14.02 -34.91 -10.29
CA SER A 197 -14.23 -35.67 -11.53
C SER A 197 -15.65 -35.41 -12.03
N VAL A 198 -15.78 -35.20 -13.33
CA VAL A 198 -16.94 -34.70 -14.10
C VAL A 198 -18.20 -35.61 -14.03
N GLU A 199 -18.21 -36.68 -13.23
CA GLU A 199 -19.13 -37.82 -13.41
C GLU A 199 -20.10 -38.09 -12.25
N ALA A 200 -20.11 -37.30 -11.18
CA ALA A 200 -21.10 -37.44 -10.11
C ALA A 200 -21.92 -36.16 -9.93
N SER A 201 -23.24 -36.30 -9.71
CA SER A 201 -24.08 -35.19 -9.27
C SER A 201 -23.44 -34.55 -8.03
N PRO A 202 -23.05 -33.27 -8.11
CA PRO A 202 -22.32 -32.64 -7.04
C PRO A 202 -23.22 -32.53 -5.79
N PRO A 203 -22.67 -32.71 -4.58
CA PRO A 203 -23.44 -32.54 -3.35
C PRO A 203 -24.07 -31.13 -3.25
N PRO A 204 -25.18 -30.95 -2.51
CA PRO A 204 -25.92 -29.67 -2.46
C PRO A 204 -25.07 -28.46 -2.07
N TRP A 205 -24.07 -28.64 -1.21
CA TRP A 205 -23.18 -27.57 -0.74
C TRP A 205 -22.18 -27.10 -1.82
N HIS A 206 -22.04 -27.82 -2.93
CA HIS A 206 -21.16 -27.46 -4.05
C HIS A 206 -21.54 -26.12 -4.68
N VAL A 207 -22.81 -25.69 -4.59
CA VAL A 207 -23.26 -24.37 -5.07
C VAL A 207 -22.64 -23.20 -4.30
N HIS A 208 -22.19 -23.42 -3.07
CA HIS A 208 -21.59 -22.38 -2.22
C HIS A 208 -20.06 -22.29 -2.38
N VAL A 209 -19.43 -23.38 -2.84
CA VAL A 209 -17.98 -23.47 -3.09
C VAL A 209 -17.64 -23.16 -4.54
N ALA A 210 -18.44 -23.68 -5.49
CA ALA A 210 -18.26 -23.43 -6.91
C ALA A 210 -18.67 -22.01 -7.27
N GLY A 211 -17.98 -21.43 -8.24
CA GLY A 211 -18.26 -20.08 -8.72
C GLY A 211 -17.49 -19.80 -10.01
N PRO A 212 -17.48 -18.55 -10.49
CA PRO A 212 -16.95 -18.23 -11.82
C PRO A 212 -15.42 -18.12 -11.86
N HIS A 213 -14.71 -18.20 -10.74
CA HIS A 213 -13.28 -17.88 -10.67
C HIS A 213 -12.40 -19.12 -10.67
N ALA A 214 -11.67 -19.34 -11.77
CA ALA A 214 -10.77 -20.48 -11.91
C ALA A 214 -9.46 -20.29 -11.12
N CYS A 215 -9.06 -21.32 -10.38
CA CYS A 215 -7.76 -21.39 -9.74
C CYS A 215 -6.65 -21.59 -10.77
N SER A 216 -5.59 -20.79 -10.69
CA SER A 216 -4.40 -20.87 -11.56
C SER A 216 -3.55 -22.14 -11.37
N ARG A 217 -3.82 -22.94 -10.34
CA ARG A 217 -3.04 -24.14 -9.98
C ARG A 217 -3.80 -25.44 -10.23
N CYS A 218 -5.00 -25.57 -9.68
CA CYS A 218 -5.82 -26.77 -9.89
C CYS A 218 -6.88 -26.62 -10.98
N HIS A 219 -7.04 -25.43 -11.57
CA HIS A 219 -8.01 -25.12 -12.64
C HIS A 219 -9.49 -25.30 -12.29
N ALA A 220 -9.81 -25.77 -11.09
CA ALA A 220 -11.18 -25.78 -10.58
C ALA A 220 -11.71 -24.34 -10.35
N SER A 221 -13.02 -24.18 -10.46
CA SER A 221 -13.70 -22.88 -10.36
C SER A 221 -14.39 -22.71 -9.02
N PHE A 222 -14.21 -21.53 -8.42
CA PHE A 222 -14.58 -21.23 -7.05
C PHE A 222 -15.38 -19.92 -6.96
N SER A 223 -16.22 -19.79 -5.93
CA SER A 223 -16.82 -18.51 -5.54
C SER A 223 -15.79 -17.66 -4.78
N ASN A 224 -16.07 -16.37 -4.62
CA ASN A 224 -15.12 -15.37 -4.08
C ASN A 224 -14.50 -15.74 -2.74
N LEU A 225 -15.25 -16.46 -1.89
CA LEU A 225 -14.81 -16.87 -0.56
C LEU A 225 -13.71 -17.92 -0.58
N TRP A 226 -13.60 -18.71 -1.66
CA TRP A 226 -12.72 -19.90 -1.71
C TRP A 226 -11.48 -19.69 -2.59
N ILE A 227 -11.34 -18.50 -3.16
CA ILE A 227 -10.23 -18.14 -4.02
C ILE A 227 -9.73 -16.74 -3.69
N ASN A 228 -8.43 -16.63 -3.47
CA ASN A 228 -7.78 -15.33 -3.47
C ASN A 228 -7.86 -14.76 -4.88
N GLN A 229 -8.71 -13.76 -5.11
CA GLN A 229 -8.97 -13.20 -6.44
C GLN A 229 -7.73 -12.57 -7.07
N HIS A 230 -6.88 -11.95 -6.26
CA HIS A 230 -5.66 -11.29 -6.72
C HIS A 230 -4.62 -12.29 -7.25
N ALA A 231 -4.39 -13.36 -6.50
CA ALA A 231 -3.45 -14.41 -6.89
C ALA A 231 -4.07 -15.47 -7.80
N ARG A 232 -5.41 -15.52 -7.88
CA ARG A 232 -6.20 -16.61 -8.48
C ARG A 232 -5.77 -17.97 -7.94
N VAL A 233 -5.65 -18.11 -6.62
CA VAL A 233 -5.27 -19.37 -5.97
C VAL A 233 -6.35 -19.75 -4.96
N CYS A 234 -6.84 -20.98 -5.03
CA CYS A 234 -7.82 -21.46 -4.06
C CYS A 234 -7.17 -21.79 -2.72
N VAL A 235 -7.96 -21.76 -1.65
CA VAL A 235 -7.51 -22.00 -0.27
C VAL A 235 -6.69 -23.30 -0.13
N VAL A 236 -7.07 -24.36 -0.83
CA VAL A 236 -6.36 -25.65 -0.77
C VAL A 236 -4.99 -25.57 -1.43
N CYS A 237 -4.91 -24.98 -2.62
CA CYS A 237 -3.65 -24.79 -3.34
C CYS A 237 -2.72 -23.79 -2.64
N GLU A 238 -3.29 -22.83 -1.92
CA GLU A 238 -2.56 -21.93 -1.04
C GLU A 238 -1.91 -22.70 0.13
N LEU A 239 -2.69 -23.47 0.89
CA LEU A 239 -2.18 -24.28 2.00
C LEU A 239 -1.13 -25.30 1.54
N ALA A 240 -1.35 -25.95 0.39
CA ALA A 240 -0.37 -26.87 -0.19
C ALA A 240 0.94 -26.16 -0.56
N ALA A 241 0.87 -24.91 -1.04
CA ALA A 241 2.07 -24.11 -1.31
C ALA A 241 2.85 -23.81 -0.02
N ARG A 242 2.12 -23.38 1.02
CA ARG A 242 2.68 -23.04 2.34
C ARG A 242 3.36 -24.26 2.97
N ALA A 243 2.70 -25.42 2.94
CA ALA A 243 3.25 -26.70 3.40
C ALA A 243 4.52 -27.09 2.61
N ALA A 244 4.56 -26.81 1.31
CA ALA A 244 5.73 -27.00 0.46
C ALA A 244 6.78 -25.89 0.61
N ARG A 245 6.67 -25.00 1.61
CA ARG A 245 7.56 -23.85 1.87
C ARG A 245 7.73 -22.91 0.67
N ARG A 246 6.63 -22.67 -0.06
CA ARG A 246 6.60 -21.76 -1.21
C ARG A 246 5.52 -20.69 -1.02
N CYS A 247 5.79 -19.50 -1.56
CA CYS A 247 4.79 -18.45 -1.61
C CYS A 247 3.55 -18.93 -2.41
N PRO A 248 2.34 -18.87 -1.83
CA PRO A 248 1.12 -19.26 -2.53
C PRO A 248 0.78 -18.29 -3.67
N PHE A 249 1.20 -17.03 -3.55
CA PHE A 249 0.89 -15.95 -4.50
C PHE A 249 1.90 -15.81 -5.64
N ALA A 250 2.96 -16.62 -5.63
CA ALA A 250 3.87 -16.71 -6.77
C ALA A 250 3.13 -17.34 -7.97
N LYS A 251 3.13 -16.63 -9.10
CA LYS A 251 2.58 -17.16 -10.36
C LYS A 251 3.42 -18.36 -10.84
N PRO A 252 2.79 -19.44 -11.32
CA PRO A 252 3.51 -20.54 -11.96
C PRO A 252 4.34 -20.00 -13.14
N ASN A 253 5.59 -20.44 -13.26
CA ASN A 253 6.50 -20.15 -14.39
C ASN A 253 6.91 -18.69 -14.60
N VAL A 254 6.64 -17.79 -13.64
CA VAL A 254 7.14 -16.41 -13.65
C VAL A 254 8.05 -16.24 -12.43
N PRO A 255 9.29 -15.73 -12.59
CA PRO A 255 10.11 -15.35 -11.45
C PRO A 255 9.33 -14.38 -10.58
N ALA A 256 8.86 -14.86 -9.42
CA ALA A 256 8.10 -14.01 -8.53
C ALA A 256 9.03 -12.94 -7.98
N PRO A 257 8.63 -11.66 -7.90
CA PRO A 257 9.52 -10.66 -7.33
C PRO A 257 9.77 -10.89 -5.83
N CYS A 258 8.92 -11.69 -5.18
CA CYS A 258 9.07 -12.18 -3.81
C CYS A 258 9.90 -13.48 -3.71
N LEU A 259 10.67 -13.83 -4.75
CA LEU A 259 11.57 -14.99 -4.72
C LEU A 259 12.53 -14.87 -3.54
N GLY A 260 12.59 -15.92 -2.71
CA GLY A 260 13.40 -15.92 -1.48
C GLY A 260 12.76 -15.20 -0.28
N ALA A 261 11.61 -14.54 -0.45
CA ALA A 261 10.93 -13.81 0.63
C ALA A 261 10.00 -14.69 1.48
N PHE A 262 9.92 -15.99 1.19
CA PHE A 262 9.06 -16.90 1.97
C PHE A 262 9.74 -17.26 3.29
N CYS A 263 9.07 -16.94 4.41
CA CYS A 263 9.55 -17.25 5.74
C CYS A 263 9.22 -18.70 6.09
N PRO A 264 10.22 -19.57 6.35
CA PRO A 264 9.97 -20.96 6.71
C PRO A 264 9.43 -21.12 8.14
N HIS A 265 9.63 -20.11 9.01
CA HIS A 265 9.24 -20.16 10.42
C HIS A 265 7.74 -19.89 10.61
N ALA A 266 7.18 -18.99 9.81
CA ALA A 266 5.76 -18.59 9.89
C ALA A 266 4.92 -19.11 8.72
N LEU A 267 5.54 -19.73 7.71
CA LEU A 267 4.87 -20.17 6.48
C LEU A 267 4.12 -19.04 5.75
N LYS A 268 4.65 -17.81 5.86
CA LYS A 268 4.15 -16.58 5.25
C LYS A 268 5.22 -15.92 4.39
N CYS A 269 4.82 -15.26 3.31
CA CYS A 269 5.68 -14.49 2.44
C CYS A 269 5.87 -13.07 2.99
N VAL A 270 7.10 -12.69 3.33
CA VAL A 270 7.44 -11.35 3.87
C VAL A 270 7.02 -10.23 2.90
N SER A 271 7.16 -10.46 1.60
CA SER A 271 6.81 -9.45 0.58
C SER A 271 5.31 -9.35 0.31
N CYS A 272 4.62 -10.48 0.17
CA CYS A 272 3.21 -10.51 -0.24
C CYS A 272 2.25 -10.32 0.94
N GLU A 273 2.65 -10.76 2.13
CA GLU A 273 1.81 -10.75 3.34
C GLU A 273 2.36 -9.77 4.39
N ARG A 274 3.40 -8.99 4.05
CA ARG A 274 4.05 -8.01 4.94
C ARG A 274 4.36 -8.58 6.32
N HIS A 275 4.78 -9.85 6.36
CA HIS A 275 5.02 -10.57 7.60
C HIS A 275 6.42 -10.28 8.19
N SER A 276 6.47 -9.81 9.43
CA SER A 276 7.70 -9.65 10.21
C SER A 276 8.14 -10.98 10.85
N CYS A 277 9.43 -11.31 10.79
CA CYS A 277 9.98 -12.51 11.41
C CYS A 277 11.33 -12.25 12.08
N VAL A 278 11.36 -12.37 13.41
CA VAL A 278 12.54 -12.19 14.26
C VAL A 278 13.67 -13.16 13.89
N GLN A 279 13.34 -14.43 13.60
CA GLN A 279 14.32 -15.46 13.23
C GLN A 279 14.93 -15.20 11.84
N CYS A 280 14.15 -14.66 10.91
CA CYS A 280 14.68 -14.20 9.63
C CYS A 280 15.43 -12.86 9.74
N GLY A 281 15.31 -12.14 10.86
CA GLY A 281 15.88 -10.81 11.04
C GLY A 281 15.32 -9.78 10.07
N ILE A 282 14.03 -9.91 9.71
CA ILE A 282 13.33 -8.97 8.86
C ILE A 282 12.05 -8.49 9.53
N THR A 283 11.88 -7.17 9.58
CA THR A 283 10.69 -6.48 10.06
C THR A 283 9.99 -5.81 8.87
N CYS A 284 8.67 -5.82 8.84
CA CYS A 284 7.86 -5.04 7.91
C CYS A 284 7.11 -3.99 8.73
N GLY A 285 7.11 -2.74 8.27
CA GLY A 285 6.55 -1.63 9.03
C GLY A 285 6.92 -0.26 8.43
N ASP A 286 6.59 0.80 9.14
CA ASP A 286 6.83 2.20 8.76
C ASP A 286 8.04 2.83 9.49
N ALA A 287 8.08 4.16 9.60
CA ALA A 287 9.19 4.86 10.24
C ALA A 287 9.21 4.66 11.76
N GLU A 288 8.04 4.59 12.41
CA GLU A 288 7.91 4.36 13.85
C GLU A 288 8.45 2.97 14.19
N ASP A 289 8.02 1.95 13.43
CA ASP A 289 8.53 0.58 13.56
C ASP A 289 10.06 0.50 13.34
N PHE A 290 10.61 1.31 12.43
CA PHE A 290 12.06 1.33 12.17
C PHE A 290 12.83 2.00 13.32
N ILE A 291 12.30 3.07 13.88
CA ILE A 291 12.89 3.74 15.06
C ILE A 291 12.86 2.80 16.26
N ALA A 292 11.71 2.16 16.52
CA ALA A 292 11.60 1.15 17.57
C ALA A 292 12.60 0.00 17.36
N LEU A 293 12.83 -0.42 16.11
CA LEU A 293 13.85 -1.42 15.78
C LEU A 293 15.27 -0.92 16.06
N ILE A 294 15.60 0.33 15.71
CA ILE A 294 16.90 0.96 15.97
C ILE A 294 17.18 0.98 17.47
N GLU A 295 16.22 1.44 18.27
CA GLU A 295 16.31 1.52 19.72
C GLU A 295 16.43 0.13 20.35
N ALA A 296 15.59 -0.82 19.93
CA ALA A 296 15.55 -2.17 20.49
C ALA A 296 16.86 -2.94 20.30
N ILE A 297 17.63 -2.64 19.26
CA ILE A 297 18.92 -3.29 19.01
C ILE A 297 20.13 -2.44 19.38
N ASP A 298 19.92 -1.22 19.90
CA ASP A 298 20.98 -0.22 20.10
C ASP A 298 21.83 -0.08 18.82
N ALA A 299 21.16 0.20 17.70
CA ALA A 299 21.80 0.20 16.39
C ALA A 299 22.90 1.26 16.36
N ARG A 300 24.13 0.84 16.05
CA ARG A 300 25.29 1.74 15.96
C ARG A 300 25.53 2.28 14.55
N ALA A 301 24.80 1.75 13.57
CA ALA A 301 24.77 2.24 12.20
C ALA A 301 23.37 2.06 11.63
N VAL A 302 22.88 3.10 10.96
CA VAL A 302 21.55 3.13 10.34
C VAL A 302 21.73 3.38 8.85
N PHE A 303 21.12 2.54 8.03
CA PHE A 303 21.12 2.65 6.58
C PHE A 303 19.69 2.80 6.07
N LEU A 304 19.48 3.77 5.18
CA LEU A 304 18.17 4.06 4.61
C LEU A 304 18.28 4.14 3.09
N ASP A 305 17.38 3.49 2.35
CA ASP A 305 17.17 3.90 0.97
C ASP A 305 16.55 5.31 0.89
N PHE A 306 16.65 5.95 -0.27
CA PHE A 306 16.07 7.27 -0.49
C PHE A 306 14.68 7.22 -1.14
N ASP A 307 14.56 6.56 -2.30
CA ASP A 307 13.36 6.66 -3.14
C ASP A 307 12.26 5.79 -2.51
N ARG A 308 11.09 6.38 -2.19
CA ARG A 308 9.95 5.69 -1.55
C ARG A 308 10.24 5.06 -0.18
N THR A 309 11.40 5.38 0.40
CA THR A 309 11.73 5.12 1.80
C THR A 309 11.72 6.45 2.56
N ILE A 310 12.69 7.34 2.29
CA ILE A 310 12.71 8.68 2.88
C ILE A 310 11.82 9.66 2.11
N CYS A 311 11.87 9.65 0.77
CA CYS A 311 11.27 10.72 -0.04
C CYS A 311 10.27 10.17 -1.06
N ALA A 312 9.22 10.95 -1.35
CA ALA A 312 8.22 10.70 -2.38
C ALA A 312 8.79 10.92 -3.81
N THR A 313 9.89 10.23 -4.13
CA THR A 313 10.50 10.21 -5.46
C THR A 313 10.28 8.85 -6.10
N LYS A 314 9.90 8.87 -7.39
CA LYS A 314 10.00 7.67 -8.22
C LYS A 314 11.46 7.25 -8.35
N ARG A 315 11.71 5.97 -8.62
CA ARG A 315 13.07 5.42 -8.68
C ARG A 315 13.98 6.25 -9.59
N GLY A 316 15.04 6.83 -9.02
CA GLY A 316 16.04 7.63 -9.73
C GLY A 316 15.62 9.06 -10.08
N ALA A 317 14.44 9.52 -9.65
CA ALA A 317 13.99 10.89 -9.86
C ALA A 317 14.71 11.86 -8.90
N SER A 318 14.95 13.09 -9.35
CA SER A 318 15.51 14.12 -8.47
C SER A 318 14.46 14.62 -7.48
N PRO A 319 14.77 14.77 -6.17
CA PRO A 319 13.86 15.38 -5.20
C PRO A 319 13.66 16.89 -5.44
N LEU A 320 14.60 17.52 -6.16
CA LEU A 320 14.59 18.96 -6.51
C LEU A 320 14.53 19.17 -8.03
N PRO A 321 13.95 20.28 -8.52
CA PRO A 321 13.93 20.61 -9.94
C PRO A 321 15.34 20.94 -10.46
N GLY A 322 15.61 20.71 -11.75
CA GLY A 322 16.97 20.79 -12.33
C GLY A 322 17.72 22.13 -12.15
N ALA A 323 17.01 23.23 -11.89
CA ALA A 323 17.61 24.54 -11.64
C ALA A 323 17.92 24.82 -10.14
N PHE A 324 17.89 23.80 -9.27
CA PHE A 324 18.10 24.00 -7.82
C PHE A 324 19.49 24.54 -7.48
N ALA A 325 20.49 24.32 -8.33
CA ALA A 325 21.86 24.77 -8.09
C ALA A 325 22.02 26.31 -8.22
N THR A 326 21.11 26.98 -8.91
CA THR A 326 21.12 28.43 -9.15
C THR A 326 19.95 29.14 -8.48
N ALA A 327 19.09 28.42 -7.78
CA ALA A 327 17.98 28.99 -7.02
C ALA A 327 18.50 29.54 -5.69
N ASP A 328 17.83 30.58 -5.17
CA ASP A 328 18.10 31.07 -3.82
C ASP A 328 17.75 30.02 -2.76
N ALA A 329 18.34 30.16 -1.56
CA ALA A 329 18.22 29.17 -0.50
C ALA A 329 16.78 28.98 -0.02
N ASP A 330 15.99 30.06 0.03
CA ASP A 330 14.60 30.02 0.49
C ASP A 330 13.71 29.30 -0.53
N ALA A 331 13.92 29.52 -1.82
CA ALA A 331 13.24 28.82 -2.91
C ALA A 331 13.60 27.33 -2.94
N VAL A 332 14.86 26.97 -2.64
CA VAL A 332 15.27 25.57 -2.49
C VAL A 332 14.58 24.95 -1.28
N LYS A 333 14.53 25.66 -0.14
CA LYS A 333 13.86 25.21 1.08
C LYS A 333 12.36 24.98 0.85
N ALA A 334 11.65 25.96 0.29
CA ALA A 334 10.23 25.84 -0.01
C ALA A 334 9.94 24.67 -0.97
N ARG A 335 10.82 24.41 -1.95
CA ARG A 335 10.68 23.26 -2.87
C ARG A 335 10.95 21.92 -2.20
N ALA A 336 11.89 21.88 -1.26
CA ALA A 336 12.14 20.69 -0.46
C ALA A 336 10.96 20.41 0.47
N GLU A 337 10.38 21.44 1.09
CA GLU A 337 9.20 21.32 1.96
C GLU A 337 7.93 20.93 1.21
N ALA A 338 7.78 21.36 -0.05
CA ALA A 338 6.66 20.96 -0.90
C ALA A 338 6.75 19.48 -1.38
N ARG A 339 7.91 18.83 -1.20
CA ARG A 339 8.12 17.44 -1.54
C ARG A 339 7.88 16.59 -0.30
N SER A 340 6.89 15.71 -0.38
CA SER A 340 6.58 14.84 0.74
C SER A 340 7.74 13.88 1.04
N ALA A 341 8.05 13.75 2.33
CA ALA A 341 9.11 12.93 2.87
C ALA A 341 8.75 12.47 4.29
N ASP A 342 9.46 11.46 4.76
CA ASP A 342 9.26 10.89 6.08
C ASP A 342 10.00 11.69 7.15
N GLU A 343 9.24 12.41 7.97
CA GLU A 343 9.79 13.33 8.97
C GLU A 343 10.54 12.57 10.07
N ASP A 344 10.09 11.36 10.43
CA ASP A 344 10.71 10.53 11.46
C ASP A 344 12.02 9.93 10.96
N LEU A 345 12.08 9.49 9.69
CA LEU A 345 13.35 9.09 9.07
C LEU A 345 14.29 10.28 8.83
N LEU A 346 13.77 11.47 8.50
CA LEU A 346 14.56 12.70 8.40
C LEU A 346 15.14 13.09 9.76
N ALA A 347 14.35 12.99 10.84
CA ALA A 347 14.80 13.21 12.20
C ALA A 347 15.89 12.21 12.58
N THR A 348 15.71 10.92 12.24
CA THR A 348 16.73 9.88 12.43
C THR A 348 18.03 10.24 11.73
N LEU A 349 17.99 10.73 10.48
CA LEU A 349 19.18 11.18 9.76
C LEU A 349 19.84 12.43 10.40
N ALA A 350 19.07 13.28 11.07
CA ALA A 350 19.57 14.48 11.70
C ALA A 350 20.20 14.23 13.09
N THR A 351 19.69 13.24 13.84
CA THR A 351 20.09 12.99 15.23
C THR A 351 21.01 11.79 15.41
N HIS A 352 20.93 10.78 14.54
CA HIS A 352 21.72 9.57 14.69
C HIS A 352 23.12 9.73 14.09
N ASP A 353 24.15 9.70 14.94
CA ASP A 353 25.56 9.98 14.59
C ASP A 353 26.11 9.16 13.43
N ASN A 354 25.53 7.99 13.16
CA ASN A 354 25.97 7.10 12.09
C ASN A 354 24.83 6.65 11.16
N ALA A 355 23.97 7.59 10.76
CA ALA A 355 22.94 7.35 9.76
C ALA A 355 23.42 7.71 8.34
N TRP A 356 23.09 6.84 7.38
CA TRP A 356 23.53 6.92 5.99
C TRP A 356 22.39 6.64 5.03
N VAL A 357 22.31 7.46 3.97
CA VAL A 357 21.44 7.19 2.82
C VAL A 357 22.22 6.34 1.82
N VAL A 358 21.75 5.12 1.55
CA VAL A 358 22.36 4.18 0.60
C VAL A 358 21.43 4.00 -0.59
N THR A 359 21.69 4.72 -1.68
CA THR A 359 20.75 4.86 -2.80
C THR A 359 21.38 4.51 -4.14
N ARG A 360 20.55 4.02 -5.07
CA ARG A 360 20.92 3.89 -6.50
C ARG A 360 20.63 5.17 -7.30
N ASN A 361 19.99 6.17 -6.70
CA ASN A 361 19.60 7.40 -7.36
C ASN A 361 20.85 8.18 -7.82
N PRO A 362 20.96 8.57 -9.11
CA PRO A 362 22.13 9.29 -9.61
C PRO A 362 22.20 10.74 -9.13
N ASN A 363 21.11 11.31 -8.60
CA ASN A 363 21.01 12.73 -8.23
C ASN A 363 21.52 13.01 -6.80
N THR A 364 22.66 12.43 -6.40
CA THR A 364 23.18 12.53 -5.02
C THR A 364 23.31 13.97 -4.53
N ARG A 365 23.79 14.89 -5.38
CA ARG A 365 23.89 16.31 -5.02
C ARG A 365 22.52 16.93 -4.71
N ALA A 366 21.48 16.58 -5.47
CA ALA A 366 20.14 17.08 -5.21
C ALA A 366 19.57 16.48 -3.91
N ILE A 367 19.87 15.20 -3.64
CA ILE A 367 19.51 14.52 -2.39
C ILE A 367 20.17 15.19 -1.19
N GLU A 368 21.48 15.46 -1.24
CA GLU A 368 22.17 16.14 -0.14
C GLU A 368 21.61 17.54 0.12
N VAL A 369 21.34 18.32 -0.94
CA VAL A 369 20.75 19.66 -0.79
C VAL A 369 19.34 19.58 -0.23
N PHE A 370 18.54 18.61 -0.69
CA PHE A 370 17.22 18.32 -0.14
C PHE A 370 17.29 18.01 1.36
N LEU A 371 18.17 17.10 1.77
CA LEU A 371 18.35 16.71 3.17
C LEU A 371 18.79 17.89 4.06
N ARG A 372 19.72 18.74 3.58
CA ARG A 372 20.12 19.97 4.31
C ARG A 372 18.96 20.94 4.47
N ALA A 373 18.19 21.17 3.40
CA ALA A 373 17.01 22.03 3.43
C ALA A 373 15.93 21.51 4.41
N ARG A 374 15.95 20.20 4.68
CA ARG A 374 15.05 19.48 5.60
C ARG A 374 15.66 19.25 6.99
N GLY A 375 16.75 19.95 7.33
CA GLY A 375 17.32 19.96 8.69
C GLY A 375 18.46 18.98 8.95
N VAL A 376 18.86 18.15 7.98
CA VAL A 376 20.01 17.23 8.13
C VAL A 376 21.31 18.01 7.89
N ALA A 377 22.00 18.40 8.96
CA ALA A 377 23.18 19.26 8.88
C ALA A 377 24.33 18.67 8.05
N VAL A 378 24.60 17.37 8.22
CA VAL A 378 25.69 16.65 7.53
C VAL A 378 25.13 15.41 6.83
N PRO A 379 24.50 15.58 5.65
CA PRO A 379 23.95 14.44 4.93
C PRO A 379 25.05 13.48 4.49
N ARG A 380 24.90 12.22 4.83
CA ARG A 380 25.82 11.16 4.43
C ARG A 380 25.16 10.28 3.38
N VAL A 381 25.47 10.54 2.11
CA VAL A 381 24.83 9.85 0.97
C VAL A 381 25.85 8.99 0.24
N VAL A 382 25.58 7.70 0.14
CA VAL A 382 26.38 6.74 -0.63
C VAL A 382 25.60 6.31 -1.86
N ARG A 383 26.20 6.55 -3.02
CA ARG A 383 25.66 6.10 -4.30
C ARG A 383 26.15 4.69 -4.61
N VAL A 384 25.20 3.80 -4.85
CA VAL A 384 25.46 2.46 -5.39
C VAL A 384 25.34 2.51 -6.90
N THR A 385 26.46 2.24 -7.59
CA THR A 385 26.48 2.30 -9.06
C THR A 385 25.92 1.02 -9.69
N LYS A 386 25.76 1.02 -11.01
CA LYS A 386 25.24 -0.14 -11.73
C LYS A 386 26.24 -1.30 -11.61
N GLY A 387 25.76 -2.46 -11.18
CA GLY A 387 26.59 -3.66 -10.94
C GLY A 387 27.06 -3.80 -9.50
N GLU A 388 26.92 -2.75 -8.69
CA GLU A 388 27.20 -2.81 -7.25
C GLU A 388 25.95 -3.09 -6.42
N SER A 389 26.17 -3.56 -5.19
CA SER A 389 25.13 -3.82 -4.22
C SER A 389 25.19 -2.86 -3.05
N LYS A 390 24.02 -2.63 -2.44
CA LYS A 390 23.90 -1.90 -1.18
C LYS A 390 24.67 -2.62 -0.06
N GLY A 391 24.66 -3.96 -0.07
CA GLY A 391 25.45 -4.79 0.85
C GLY A 391 26.92 -4.41 0.88
N ARG A 392 27.57 -4.30 -0.28
CA ARG A 392 28.97 -3.89 -0.38
C ARG A 392 29.19 -2.46 0.13
N ALA A 393 28.34 -1.52 -0.30
CA ALA A 393 28.42 -0.13 0.14
C ALA A 393 28.30 0.01 1.67
N MET A 394 27.37 -0.70 2.30
CA MET A 394 27.21 -0.72 3.76
C MET A 394 28.45 -1.29 4.46
N ARG A 395 29.01 -2.39 3.97
CA ARG A 395 30.25 -2.95 4.53
C ARG A 395 31.43 -1.98 4.44
N ASP A 396 31.57 -1.28 3.31
CA ASP A 396 32.62 -0.28 3.13
C ASP A 396 32.48 0.89 4.12
N VAL A 397 31.24 1.30 4.44
CA VAL A 397 30.95 2.29 5.48
C VAL A 397 31.31 1.75 6.87
N LEU A 398 30.87 0.54 7.20
CA LEU A 398 31.16 -0.09 8.50
C LEU A 398 32.67 -0.27 8.72
N ALA A 399 33.43 -0.63 7.68
CA ALA A 399 34.87 -0.79 7.75
C ALA A 399 35.64 0.53 7.97
N ARG A 400 35.08 1.66 7.52
CA ARG A 400 35.68 3.00 7.64
C ARG A 400 35.33 3.72 8.93
N THR A 401 34.35 3.22 9.68
CA THR A 401 33.93 3.86 10.92
C THR A 401 34.98 3.53 12.01
N PRO A 402 35.70 4.54 12.54
CA PRO A 402 36.84 4.31 13.44
C PRO A 402 36.46 3.43 14.63
N SER A 403 37.36 2.51 14.96
CA SER A 403 37.25 1.47 16.00
C SER A 403 36.65 1.94 17.34
N GLY A 404 35.33 1.79 17.47
CA GLY A 404 34.64 1.35 18.70
C GLY A 404 33.98 -0.03 18.53
N PHE A 405 34.16 -0.64 17.35
CA PHE A 405 33.60 -1.94 16.97
C PHE A 405 34.68 -2.99 17.13
N GLY A 406 34.83 -3.49 18.36
CA GLY A 406 35.77 -4.55 18.69
C GLY A 406 35.61 -5.75 17.75
N THR A 407 36.74 -6.35 17.40
CA THR A 407 36.91 -7.42 16.39
C THR A 407 36.22 -8.75 16.73
N SER A 408 35.27 -8.78 17.67
CA SER A 408 34.58 -10.00 18.10
C SER A 408 33.06 -9.89 18.27
N ASN A 409 32.46 -8.69 18.29
CA ASN A 409 31.00 -8.53 18.41
C ASN A 409 30.43 -7.91 17.13
N ALA A 410 29.49 -8.62 16.50
CA ALA A 410 28.74 -8.13 15.35
C ALA A 410 28.12 -6.77 15.67
N VAL A 411 28.36 -5.78 14.81
CA VAL A 411 27.80 -4.44 14.98
C VAL A 411 26.30 -4.50 14.76
N ALA A 412 25.52 -4.11 15.77
CA ALA A 412 24.08 -3.95 15.60
C ALA A 412 23.83 -2.83 14.59
N CYS A 413 23.24 -3.18 13.45
CA CYS A 413 22.93 -2.25 12.38
C CYS A 413 21.47 -2.40 11.96
N ALA A 414 20.87 -1.33 11.45
CA ALA A 414 19.53 -1.38 10.86
C ALA A 414 19.58 -0.90 9.40
N PHE A 415 18.84 -1.58 8.50
CA PHE A 415 18.70 -1.16 7.11
C PHE A 415 17.24 -1.20 6.66
N ALA A 416 16.71 -0.07 6.19
CA ALA A 416 15.37 0.04 5.61
C ALA A 416 15.42 0.26 4.09
N ASP A 417 14.58 -0.50 3.38
CA ASP A 417 14.39 -0.40 1.93
C ASP A 417 12.94 -0.78 1.58
N ASP A 418 12.35 -0.13 0.58
CA ASP A 418 11.00 -0.45 0.09
C ASP A 418 11.00 -1.70 -0.82
N ASP A 419 12.17 -2.11 -1.33
CA ASP A 419 12.34 -3.25 -2.21
C ASP A 419 12.89 -4.48 -1.46
N ILE A 420 12.01 -5.45 -1.24
CA ILE A 420 12.37 -6.74 -0.62
C ILE A 420 13.56 -7.43 -1.32
N ARG A 421 13.75 -7.22 -2.62
CA ARG A 421 14.85 -7.85 -3.36
C ARG A 421 16.20 -7.30 -2.95
N GLU A 422 16.28 -6.03 -2.55
CA GLU A 422 17.51 -5.43 -2.02
C GLU A 422 17.82 -5.99 -0.63
N LEU A 423 16.80 -6.14 0.22
CA LEU A 423 16.94 -6.71 1.57
C LEU A 423 17.34 -8.19 1.57
N LEU A 424 16.94 -8.95 0.56
CA LEU A 424 17.19 -10.38 0.46
C LEU A 424 18.46 -10.75 -0.31
N ARG A 425 19.21 -9.78 -0.85
CA ARG A 425 20.49 -10.08 -1.48
C ARG A 425 21.43 -10.76 -0.49
N ASP A 426 22.15 -11.78 -0.94
CA ASP A 426 23.08 -12.53 -0.09
C ASP A 426 24.10 -11.60 0.57
N ASP A 427 24.61 -10.64 -0.19
CA ASP A 427 25.58 -9.66 0.31
C ASP A 427 25.05 -8.73 1.41
N VAL A 428 23.74 -8.51 1.50
CA VAL A 428 23.06 -7.80 2.59
C VAL A 428 22.79 -8.75 3.76
N ARG A 429 22.32 -9.96 3.48
CA ARG A 429 22.00 -11.00 4.48
C ARG A 429 23.21 -11.46 5.29
N GLU A 430 24.37 -11.44 4.67
CA GLU A 430 25.64 -11.86 5.27
C GLU A 430 26.25 -10.81 6.20
N ILE A 431 25.71 -9.59 6.25
CA ILE A 431 26.22 -8.54 7.15
C ILE A 431 25.89 -8.93 8.60
N PRO A 432 26.89 -9.25 9.44
CA PRO A 432 26.64 -9.69 10.81
C PRO A 432 25.98 -8.57 11.62
N GLY A 433 24.93 -8.90 12.38
CA GLY A 433 24.23 -7.94 13.23
C GLY A 433 23.26 -7.00 12.50
N LEU A 434 23.11 -7.14 11.17
CA LEU A 434 22.16 -6.33 10.41
C LEU A 434 20.72 -6.83 10.60
N ARG A 435 19.88 -5.97 11.18
CA ARG A 435 18.42 -6.07 11.09
C ARG A 435 17.94 -5.35 9.85
N ARG A 436 17.01 -5.98 9.15
CA ARG A 436 16.52 -5.51 7.86
C ARG A 436 15.05 -5.14 7.99
N MET A 437 14.66 -4.08 7.32
CA MET A 437 13.30 -3.59 7.33
C MET A 437 12.77 -3.42 5.93
N LEU A 438 11.68 -4.12 5.63
CA LEU A 438 10.86 -3.84 4.46
C LEU A 438 9.97 -2.65 4.80
N PHE A 439 10.41 -1.48 4.35
CA PHE A 439 9.76 -0.22 4.67
C PHE A 439 8.46 -0.06 3.90
N THR A 440 7.39 0.23 4.63
CA THR A 440 6.05 0.48 4.11
C THR A 440 5.41 1.61 4.89
N ARG A 441 5.04 2.71 4.22
CA ARG A 441 4.21 3.78 4.78
C ARG A 441 2.73 3.43 4.92
N GLN A 442 2.37 2.20 4.57
CA GLN A 442 1.00 1.71 4.68
C GLN A 442 0.99 0.71 5.84
N HIS A 443 0.25 1.03 6.91
CA HIS A 443 -0.26 -0.01 7.79
C HIS A 443 -1.05 -1.01 6.94
N ARG A 444 -0.94 -2.30 7.30
CA ARG A 444 -1.50 -3.48 6.63
C ARG A 444 -2.74 -3.15 5.77
N LEU A 445 -2.57 -3.16 4.45
CA LEU A 445 -3.67 -3.32 3.48
C LEU A 445 -4.02 -4.78 3.33
#